data_AF-X1B5U9-F1
#
_entry.id   AF-X1B5U9-F1
#
_cell.length_a   1.000
_cell.length_b   1.000
_cell.length_c   1.000
_cell.angle_alpha   90.00
_cell.angle_beta   90.00
_cell.angle_gamma   90.00
#
_symmetry.space_group_name_H-M   'P 1'
#
loop_
_entity.id
_entity.type
_entity.pdbx_description
1 polymer ?
#
loop_
_entity_poly.entity_id
_entity_poly.type
_entity_poly.pdbx_seq_one_letter_code
_entity_poly.pdbx_strand_id
1 'polypeptide(L)'
;KFNLDLKRRQGGYGRGERMKIEQDRVEVLSGLVEGKTIGSPLGLMIKNKDWENWQEKECPPLTISRPGHADFAGAIKYGFKDVRKVLERASARQTAMRVAIGSVANSLLEEFNIEIYSYVFSPFSLTFKQSKQFF
;
A
#
# COMPACT_ATOMS: atom_id res chain seq x y z
N LYS A 1 -0.55 -10.02 12.81
CA LYS A 1 -1.38 -8.84 12.49
C LYS A 1 -1.12 -8.30 11.07
N PHE A 2 0.13 -7.98 10.71
CA PHE A 2 0.52 -7.47 9.38
C PHE A 2 -0.23 -8.11 8.19
N ASN A 3 -0.17 -9.43 8.06
CA ASN A 3 -0.70 -10.13 6.90
C ASN A 3 -2.24 -10.05 6.80
N LEU A 4 -2.95 -9.92 7.92
CA LEU A 4 -4.41 -9.75 7.91
C LEU A 4 -4.78 -8.38 7.33
N ASP A 5 -4.09 -7.33 7.76
CA ASP A 5 -4.34 -5.97 7.26
C ASP A 5 -3.93 -5.82 5.79
N LEU A 6 -2.83 -6.45 5.37
CA LEU A 6 -2.42 -6.51 3.96
C LEU A 6 -3.42 -7.28 3.10
N LYS A 7 -3.97 -8.39 3.61
CA LYS A 7 -5.04 -9.12 2.92
C LYS A 7 -6.29 -8.25 2.75
N ARG A 8 -6.67 -7.48 3.78
CA ARG A 8 -7.77 -6.49 3.68
C ARG A 8 -7.49 -5.43 2.61
N ARG A 9 -6.25 -4.94 2.51
CA ARG A 9 -5.82 -3.99 1.47
C ARG A 9 -5.99 -4.55 0.05
N GLN A 10 -5.68 -5.83 -0.14
CA GLN A 10 -5.77 -6.53 -1.43
C GLN A 10 -7.21 -6.85 -1.84
N GLY A 11 -8.15 -6.86 -0.90
CA GLY A 11 -9.57 -7.09 -1.15
C GLY A 11 -10.31 -5.89 -1.76
N GLY A 12 -11.62 -6.09 -1.96
CA GLY A 12 -12.56 -5.13 -2.56
C GLY A 12 -12.98 -5.51 -3.97
N TYR A 13 -14.25 -5.30 -4.30
CA TYR A 13 -14.77 -5.54 -5.65
C TYR A 13 -14.07 -4.64 -6.67
N GLY A 14 -13.75 -5.17 -7.86
CA GLY A 14 -13.09 -4.43 -8.94
C GLY A 14 -11.57 -4.30 -8.82
N ARG A 15 -10.91 -4.98 -7.88
CA ARG A 15 -9.44 -5.05 -7.84
C ARG A 15 -8.89 -5.82 -9.04
N GLY A 16 -7.87 -5.25 -9.69
CA GLY A 16 -7.28 -5.81 -10.92
C GLY A 16 -6.38 -7.03 -10.71
N GLU A 17 -5.96 -7.65 -11.83
CA GLU A 17 -5.18 -8.90 -11.89
C GLU A 17 -3.90 -8.89 -11.03
N ARG A 18 -3.22 -7.74 -10.89
CA ARG A 18 -2.00 -7.64 -10.07
C ARG A 18 -2.22 -8.05 -8.61
N MET A 19 -3.42 -7.85 -8.05
CA MET A 19 -3.74 -8.28 -6.69
C MET A 19 -4.01 -9.78 -6.57
N LYS A 20 -4.22 -10.50 -7.69
CA LYS A 20 -4.29 -11.97 -7.72
C LYS A 20 -2.90 -12.61 -7.73
N ILE A 21 -1.91 -11.91 -8.29
CA ILE A 21 -0.51 -12.35 -8.39
C ILE A 21 0.24 -12.04 -7.09
N GLU A 22 0.14 -10.80 -6.60
CA GLU A 22 0.83 -10.38 -5.40
C GLU A 22 0.22 -11.06 -4.16
N GLN A 23 1.08 -11.61 -3.31
CA GLN A 23 0.70 -12.05 -1.96
C GLN A 23 1.60 -11.31 -0.99
N ASP A 24 1.12 -10.15 -0.54
CA ASP A 24 1.90 -9.26 0.30
C ASP A 24 2.15 -9.92 1.66
N ARG A 25 3.42 -10.20 1.93
CA ARG A 25 3.89 -10.67 3.23
C ARG A 25 4.97 -9.73 3.73
N VAL A 26 4.83 -9.32 4.99
CA VAL A 26 5.85 -8.53 5.67
C VAL A 26 6.93 -9.47 6.19
N GLU A 27 8.17 -9.13 5.86
CA GLU A 27 9.38 -9.66 6.45
C GLU A 27 9.93 -8.59 7.41
N VAL A 28 10.16 -8.97 8.66
CA VAL A 28 10.74 -8.08 9.66
C VAL A 28 12.25 -8.28 9.66
N LEU A 29 12.98 -7.20 9.41
CA LEU A 29 14.43 -7.21 9.26
C LEU A 29 15.16 -6.79 10.54
N SER A 30 14.54 -5.96 11.39
CA SER A 30 15.15 -5.47 12.64
C SER A 30 14.08 -5.01 13.63
N GLY A 31 14.44 -4.83 14.90
CA GLY A 31 13.59 -4.20 15.91
C GLY A 31 12.60 -5.12 16.62
N LEU A 32 12.62 -6.42 16.33
CA LEU A 32 11.88 -7.45 17.06
C LEU A 32 12.81 -8.55 17.58
N VAL A 33 12.54 -9.03 18.79
CA VAL A 33 13.09 -10.26 19.37
C VAL A 33 11.92 -11.06 19.93
N GLU A 34 11.80 -12.34 19.54
CA GLU A 34 10.72 -13.24 19.98
C GLU A 34 9.31 -12.66 19.79
N GLY A 35 9.11 -11.89 18.71
CA GLY A 35 7.82 -11.26 18.38
C GLY A 35 7.49 -10.01 19.22
N LYS A 36 8.40 -9.54 20.08
CA LYS A 36 8.25 -8.31 20.87
C LYS A 36 9.19 -7.22 20.38
N THR A 37 8.74 -5.98 20.44
CA THR A 37 9.55 -4.81 20.09
C THR A 37 10.64 -4.60 21.13
N ILE A 38 11.86 -4.30 20.68
CA ILE A 38 12.98 -3.98 21.58
C ILE A 38 13.23 -2.46 21.72
N GLY A 39 12.32 -1.63 21.21
CA GLY A 39 12.42 -0.15 21.23
C GLY A 39 13.35 0.46 20.18
N SER A 40 14.19 -0.34 19.52
CA SER A 40 15.00 0.10 18.38
C SER A 40 14.16 0.26 17.10
N PRO A 41 14.69 0.89 16.03
CA PRO A 41 13.98 1.01 14.76
C PRO A 41 13.53 -0.35 14.18
N LEU A 42 12.24 -0.40 13.80
CA LEU A 42 11.60 -1.56 13.20
C LEU A 42 11.78 -1.55 11.68
N GLY A 43 12.58 -2.48 11.17
CA GLY A 43 12.82 -2.65 9.73
C GLY A 43 11.78 -3.59 9.12
N LEU A 44 11.02 -3.12 8.13
CA LEU A 44 9.98 -3.90 7.47
C LEU A 44 10.23 -3.94 5.96
N MET A 45 10.07 -5.12 5.36
CA MET A 45 10.20 -5.34 3.92
C MET A 45 9.00 -6.11 3.37
N ILE A 46 8.50 -5.70 2.21
CA ILE A 46 7.50 -6.43 1.43
C ILE A 46 8.10 -6.68 0.05
N LYS A 47 8.28 -7.95 -0.31
CA LYS A 47 8.83 -8.34 -1.62
C LYS A 47 7.81 -8.05 -2.72
N ASN A 48 8.30 -7.60 -3.87
CA ASN A 48 7.51 -7.46 -5.09
C ASN A 48 7.60 -8.76 -5.88
N LYS A 49 6.56 -9.60 -5.86
CA LYS A 49 6.61 -10.90 -6.57
C LYS A 49 6.65 -10.70 -8.08
N ASP A 50 5.99 -9.66 -8.58
CA ASP A 50 5.97 -9.35 -10.00
C ASP A 50 7.36 -9.02 -10.56
N TRP A 51 8.36 -8.68 -9.72
CA TRP A 51 9.71 -8.35 -10.18
C TRP A 51 10.34 -9.41 -11.08
N GLU A 52 10.06 -10.69 -10.85
CA GLU A 52 10.55 -11.79 -11.69
C GLU A 52 10.14 -11.62 -13.15
N ASN A 53 8.91 -11.13 -13.41
CA ASN A 53 8.39 -10.88 -14.76
C ASN A 53 9.03 -9.65 -15.45
N TRP A 54 9.75 -8.81 -14.70
CA TRP A 54 10.36 -7.58 -15.22
C TRP A 54 11.84 -7.74 -15.55
N GLN A 55 12.50 -8.82 -15.13
CA GLN A 55 13.96 -8.97 -15.29
C GLN A 55 14.40 -9.03 -16.74
N GLU A 56 13.63 -9.71 -17.59
CA GLU A 56 13.99 -9.94 -19.00
C GLU A 56 13.25 -8.99 -19.95
N LYS A 57 12.46 -8.06 -19.42
CA LYS A 57 11.55 -7.24 -20.23
C LYS A 57 12.23 -5.96 -20.70
N GLU A 58 12.38 -5.80 -22.01
CA GLU A 58 12.76 -4.51 -22.59
C GLU A 58 11.70 -3.45 -22.27
N CYS A 59 12.14 -2.35 -21.65
CA CYS A 59 11.27 -1.31 -21.15
C CYS A 59 11.65 0.04 -21.78
N PRO A 60 11.16 0.36 -23.00
CA PRO A 60 11.44 1.65 -23.63
C PRO A 60 10.97 2.81 -22.74
N PRO A 61 11.60 3.99 -22.82
CA PRO A 61 11.28 5.12 -21.97
C PRO A 61 9.83 5.57 -22.19
N LEU A 62 9.12 5.84 -21.10
CA LEU A 62 7.78 6.40 -21.17
C LEU A 62 7.88 7.93 -21.20
N THR A 63 7.39 8.55 -22.27
CA THR A 63 7.47 10.00 -22.46
C THR A 63 6.12 10.69 -22.38
N ILE A 64 5.02 9.94 -22.54
CA ILE A 64 3.66 10.47 -22.52
C ILE A 64 3.12 10.41 -21.09
N SER A 65 2.78 11.58 -20.53
CA SER A 65 2.20 11.70 -19.20
C SER A 65 0.71 11.36 -19.20
N ARG A 66 0.23 10.62 -18.20
CA ARG A 66 -1.18 10.27 -18.08
C ARG A 66 -1.93 11.36 -17.30
N PRO A 67 -3.08 11.86 -17.81
CA PRO A 67 -3.91 12.79 -17.06
C PRO A 67 -4.30 12.25 -15.68
N GLY A 68 -4.36 13.15 -14.68
CA GLY A 68 -4.69 12.81 -13.29
C GLY A 68 -3.61 12.07 -12.50
N HIS A 69 -2.45 11.78 -13.10
CA HIS A 69 -1.32 11.15 -12.43
C HIS A 69 -0.18 12.14 -12.16
N ALA A 70 0.74 11.72 -11.28
CA ALA A 70 1.90 12.53 -10.90
C ALA A 70 2.97 12.67 -12.00
N ASP A 71 2.82 11.93 -13.11
CA ASP A 71 3.81 11.76 -14.19
C ASP A 71 4.42 13.11 -14.65
N PHE A 72 3.58 14.06 -15.12
CA PHE A 72 4.03 15.33 -15.68
C PHE A 72 4.70 16.23 -14.64
N ALA A 73 4.04 16.46 -13.51
CA ALA A 73 4.56 17.33 -12.44
C ALA A 73 5.86 16.78 -11.86
N GLY A 74 5.97 15.45 -11.68
CA GLY A 74 7.19 14.81 -11.21
C GLY A 74 8.32 14.87 -12.24
N ALA A 75 8.01 14.68 -13.53
CA ALA A 75 8.98 14.75 -14.60
C ALA A 75 9.62 16.15 -14.70
N ILE A 76 8.81 17.20 -14.61
CA ILE A 76 9.30 18.59 -14.57
C ILE A 76 10.13 18.82 -13.31
N LYS A 77 9.62 18.45 -12.13
CA LYS A 77 10.29 18.71 -10.84
C LYS A 77 11.69 18.10 -10.78
N TYR A 78 11.86 16.88 -11.29
CA TYR A 78 13.11 16.13 -11.20
C TYR A 78 13.90 16.10 -12.52
N GLY A 79 13.44 16.80 -13.56
CA GLY A 79 14.08 16.82 -14.88
C GLY A 79 14.13 15.46 -15.58
N PHE A 80 13.16 14.58 -15.34
CA PHE A 80 13.13 13.25 -15.94
C PHE A 80 12.50 13.28 -17.34
N LYS A 81 13.21 12.70 -18.33
CA LYS A 81 12.65 12.44 -19.66
C LYS A 81 11.78 11.17 -19.69
N ASP A 82 12.15 10.17 -18.90
CA ASP A 82 11.36 8.96 -18.68
C ASP A 82 10.48 9.12 -17.44
N VAL A 83 9.18 9.25 -17.64
CA VAL A 83 8.19 9.44 -16.57
C VAL A 83 8.03 8.19 -15.70
N ARG A 84 8.53 7.03 -16.13
CA ARG A 84 8.49 5.78 -15.35
C ARG A 84 9.12 5.94 -13.96
N LYS A 85 10.19 6.75 -13.85
CA LYS A 85 10.85 7.02 -12.56
C LYS A 85 9.90 7.66 -11.54
N VAL A 86 8.96 8.48 -12.01
CA VAL A 86 7.91 9.07 -11.17
C VAL A 86 6.81 8.04 -10.90
N LEU A 87 6.38 7.36 -11.96
CA LEU A 87 5.31 6.35 -11.95
C LEU A 87 5.51 5.30 -10.84
N GLU A 88 6.71 4.69 -10.82
CA GLU A 88 7.01 3.58 -9.91
C GLU A 88 6.93 4.02 -8.44
N ARG A 89 7.31 5.27 -8.15
CA ARG A 89 7.24 5.79 -6.78
C ARG A 89 5.85 6.30 -6.40
N ALA A 90 5.14 6.94 -7.32
CA ALA A 90 3.80 7.47 -7.10
C ALA A 90 2.72 6.39 -7.04
N SER A 91 3.06 5.16 -7.47
CA SER A 91 2.17 4.01 -7.47
C SER A 91 1.52 3.73 -6.11
N ALA A 92 0.26 3.30 -6.16
CA ALA A 92 -0.48 2.81 -5.01
C ALA A 92 0.21 1.61 -4.31
N ARG A 93 1.23 0.98 -4.91
CA ARG A 93 2.05 -0.06 -4.26
C ARG A 93 2.59 0.40 -2.91
N GLN A 94 2.96 1.68 -2.78
CA GLN A 94 3.49 2.26 -1.54
C GLN A 94 2.50 2.16 -0.36
N THR A 95 1.19 2.07 -0.63
CA THR A 95 0.16 1.89 0.41
C THR A 95 0.31 0.58 1.17
N ALA A 96 0.92 -0.46 0.58
CA ALA A 96 1.21 -1.71 1.30
C ALA A 96 2.11 -1.48 2.51
N MET A 97 3.17 -0.66 2.36
CA MET A 97 4.03 -0.29 3.49
C MET A 97 3.28 0.58 4.51
N ARG A 98 2.40 1.49 4.07
CA ARG A 98 1.57 2.28 5.00
C ARG A 98 0.65 1.39 5.83
N VAL A 99 0.04 0.37 5.22
CA VAL A 99 -0.80 -0.61 5.92
C VAL A 99 0.02 -1.44 6.90
N ALA A 100 1.23 -1.89 6.51
CA ALA A 100 2.13 -2.60 7.40
C ALA A 100 2.50 -1.76 8.64
N ILE A 101 2.89 -0.50 8.44
CA ILE A 101 3.19 0.44 9.53
C ILE A 101 1.93 0.73 10.37
N GLY A 102 0.77 0.90 9.73
CA GLY A 102 -0.51 1.06 10.41
C GLY A 102 -0.87 -0.13 11.30
N SER A 103 -0.48 -1.35 10.91
CA SER A 103 -0.66 -2.54 11.75
C SER A 103 0.16 -2.47 13.04
N VAL A 104 1.38 -1.90 12.99
CA VAL A 104 2.21 -1.63 14.18
C VAL A 104 1.52 -0.60 15.07
N ALA A 105 1.07 0.52 14.48
CA ALA A 105 0.37 1.56 15.22
C ALA A 105 -0.91 1.05 15.89
N ASN A 106 -1.69 0.22 15.18
CA ASN A 106 -2.87 -0.42 15.74
C ASN A 106 -2.51 -1.36 16.90
N SER A 107 -1.39 -2.07 16.85
CA SER A 107 -0.94 -2.89 17.99
C SER A 107 -0.58 -2.04 19.21
N LEU A 108 -0.03 -0.85 19.03
CA LEU A 108 0.19 0.08 20.15
C LEU A 108 -1.13 0.60 20.73
N LEU A 109 -2.09 0.96 19.87
CA LEU A 109 -3.38 1.50 20.29
C LEU A 109 -4.24 0.49 21.06
N GLU A 110 -4.12 -0.80 20.74
CA GLU A 110 -4.79 -1.87 21.47
C GLU A 110 -4.37 -1.95 22.94
N GLU A 111 -3.13 -1.61 23.28
CA GLU A 111 -2.66 -1.52 24.68
C GLU A 111 -3.43 -0.46 25.48
N PHE A 112 -4.07 0.49 24.80
CA PHE A 112 -4.93 1.54 25.38
C PHE A 112 -6.42 1.27 25.18
N ASN A 113 -6.81 0.06 24.73
CA ASN A 113 -8.18 -0.32 24.39
C ASN A 113 -8.82 0.58 23.31
N ILE A 114 -8.01 1.05 22.35
CA ILE A 114 -8.48 1.86 21.22
C ILE A 114 -8.61 0.98 19.98
N GLU A 115 -9.81 0.93 19.40
CA GLU A 115 -10.11 0.19 18.18
C GLU A 115 -10.40 1.13 17.00
N ILE A 116 -9.92 0.77 15.80
CA ILE A 116 -10.10 1.56 14.58
C ILE A 116 -10.77 0.73 13.49
N TYR A 117 -11.85 1.27 12.93
CA TYR A 117 -12.60 0.69 11.83
C TYR A 117 -12.77 1.70 10.68
N SER A 118 -13.03 1.16 9.48
CA SER A 118 -13.29 1.96 8.29
C SER A 118 -14.40 1.32 7.46
N TYR A 119 -15.32 2.11 6.93
CA TYR A 119 -16.36 1.67 6.02
C TYR A 119 -16.52 2.66 4.86
N VAL A 120 -17.08 2.19 3.75
CA VAL A 120 -17.33 3.02 2.57
C VAL A 120 -18.72 3.65 2.70
N PHE A 121 -18.79 4.97 2.78
CA PHE A 121 -20.06 5.69 2.93
C PHE A 121 -20.76 6.01 1.60
N SER A 122 -20.00 6.21 0.52
CA SER A 122 -20.57 6.51 -0.79
C SER A 122 -19.63 6.06 -1.90
N PRO A 123 -19.96 4.98 -2.62
CA PRO A 123 -19.34 4.66 -3.90
C PRO A 123 -20.03 5.47 -5.00
N PHE A 124 -19.29 6.33 -5.67
CA PHE A 124 -19.79 7.19 -6.77
C PHE A 124 -20.94 8.11 -6.30
N SER A 125 -22.07 8.10 -7.00
CA SER A 125 -23.24 8.94 -6.71
C SER A 125 -24.27 8.26 -5.79
N LEU A 126 -23.97 7.04 -5.30
CA LEU A 126 -24.87 6.31 -4.41
C LEU A 126 -24.61 6.71 -2.96
N THR A 127 -25.62 7.21 -2.28
CA THR A 127 -25.55 7.50 -0.84
C THR A 127 -26.17 6.35 -0.06
N PHE A 128 -25.41 5.74 0.84
CA PHE A 128 -25.98 4.76 1.77
C PHE A 128 -26.83 5.48 2.83
N LYS A 129 -28.09 5.06 3.01
CA LYS A 129 -28.91 5.51 4.15
C LYS A 129 -28.31 4.92 5.42
N GLN A 130 -27.79 5.79 6.28
CA GLN A 130 -27.24 5.40 7.58
C GLN A 130 -28.39 4.94 8.48
N SER A 131 -28.48 3.63 8.77
CA SER A 131 -29.30 3.17 9.89
C SER A 131 -28.56 3.51 11.18
N LYS A 132 -29.24 4.19 12.12
CA LYS A 132 -28.72 4.50 13.45
C LYS A 132 -28.51 3.20 14.24
N GLN A 133 -27.38 2.53 14.05
CA GLN A 133 -26.93 1.48 14.96
C GLN A 133 -25.45 1.18 14.73
N PHE A 134 -24.60 2.05 15.28
CA PHE A 134 -23.22 1.72 15.61
C PHE A 134 -22.90 2.44 16.91
N PHE A 135 -23.28 1.84 18.03
CA PHE A 135 -22.64 1.83 19.35
C PHE A 135 -23.35 0.76 20.18
#